data_AF-A0A530QGM0-F1
#
_entry.id   AF-A0A530QGM0-F1
#
_cell.length_a   1.000
_cell.length_b   1.000
_cell.length_c   1.000
_cell.angle_alpha   90.00
_cell.angle_beta   90.00
_cell.angle_gamma   90.00
#
_symmetry.space_group_name_H-M   'P 1'
#
loop_
_entity.id
_entity.type
_entity.pdbx_description
1 polymer ?
#
loop_
_entity_poly.entity_id
_entity_poly.type
_entity_poly.pdbx_seq_one_letter_code
_entity_poly.pdbx_strand_id
1 'polypeptide(L)'
;MQAASYSKTQIWLHWGIAALILIQFLAHDGMEHVWRAFRRGQGAAAGDIPLAYMHVVLGLAVLVLATWRLWLRATRGVPPVSGMEHPALRLLAKAAHLLI
;
A
#
# COMPACT_ATOMS: atom_id res chain seq x y z
N MET A 1 8.93 23.86 8.97
CA MET A 1 10.35 23.50 8.75
C MET A 1 10.37 22.30 7.81
N GLN A 2 11.14 22.34 6.71
CA GLN A 2 11.28 21.19 5.80
C GLN A 2 12.13 20.12 6.49
N ALA A 3 11.68 18.86 6.48
CA ALA A 3 12.44 17.76 7.06
C ALA A 3 13.70 17.47 6.20
N ALA A 4 14.87 17.30 6.80
CA ALA A 4 16.09 16.99 6.06
C ALA A 4 16.09 15.56 5.48
N SER A 5 15.38 14.63 6.11
CA SER A 5 15.27 13.23 5.71
C SER A 5 13.96 12.60 6.20
N TYR A 6 13.57 11.46 5.63
CA TYR A 6 12.44 10.69 6.13
C TYR A 6 12.75 10.15 7.53
N SER A 7 11.78 10.25 8.44
CA SER A 7 11.89 9.61 9.76
C SER A 7 11.96 8.09 9.63
N LYS A 8 12.62 7.42 10.59
CA LYS A 8 12.67 5.95 10.66
C LYS A 8 11.27 5.33 10.54
N THR A 9 10.27 5.93 11.19
CA THR A 9 8.86 5.49 11.11
C THR A 9 8.30 5.55 9.69
N GLN A 10 8.56 6.62 8.92
CA GLN A 10 8.08 6.73 7.54
C GLN A 10 8.71 5.67 6.64
N ILE A 11 10.00 5.35 6.85
CA ILE A 11 10.72 4.31 6.11
C ILE A 11 10.15 2.94 6.43
N TRP A 12 9.98 2.60 7.71
CA TRP A 12 9.41 1.34 8.15
C TRP A 12 7.98 1.13 7.67
N LEU A 13 7.13 2.17 7.75
CA LEU A 13 5.77 2.10 7.22
C LEU A 13 5.76 1.84 5.72
N HIS A 14 6.63 2.50 4.96
CA HIS A 14 6.70 2.31 3.51
C HIS A 14 7.06 0.86 3.15
N TRP A 15 8.17 0.35 3.69
CA TRP A 15 8.64 -1.00 3.38
C TRP A 15 7.74 -2.08 3.98
N GLY A 16 7.15 -1.85 5.15
CA GLY A 16 6.16 -2.76 5.75
C GLY A 16 4.93 -2.90 4.87
N ILE A 17 4.36 -1.79 4.38
CA ILE A 17 3.25 -1.82 3.43
C ILE A 17 3.64 -2.54 2.13
N ALA A 18 4.82 -2.26 1.58
CA ALA A 18 5.29 -2.91 0.36
C ALA A 18 5.41 -4.43 0.52
N ALA A 19 5.95 -4.91 1.66
CA ALA A 19 6.05 -6.33 1.97
C ALA A 19 4.66 -6.99 2.11
N LEU A 20 3.71 -6.32 2.79
CA LEU A 20 2.34 -6.81 2.91
C LEU A 20 1.66 -6.91 1.53
N ILE A 21 1.83 -5.90 0.67
CA ILE A 21 1.32 -5.93 -0.71
C ILE A 21 1.95 -7.08 -1.51
N LEU A 22 3.25 -7.33 -1.35
CA LEU A 22 3.92 -8.46 -2.02
C LEU A 22 3.32 -9.80 -1.61
N ILE A 23 3.08 -10.02 -0.32
CA ILE A 23 2.42 -11.24 0.19
C ILE A 23 1.02 -11.37 -0.43
N GLN A 24 0.24 -10.29 -0.43
CA GLN A 24 -1.10 -10.26 -1.03
C GLN A 24 -1.08 -10.63 -2.51
N PHE A 25 -0.09 -10.11 -3.25
CA PHE A 25 0.05 -10.34 -4.68
C PHE A 25 0.42 -11.80 -4.99
N LEU A 26 1.32 -12.41 -4.21
CA LEU A 26 1.74 -13.80 -4.39
C LEU A 26 0.68 -14.81 -3.92
N ALA A 27 -0.19 -14.44 -2.97
CA ALA A 27 -1.13 -15.35 -2.32
C ALA A 27 -2.61 -14.94 -2.54
N HIS A 28 -2.95 -14.43 -3.74
CA HIS A 28 -4.29 -13.92 -4.05
C HIS A 28 -5.30 -14.99 -4.49
N ASP A 29 -4.85 -16.18 -4.90
CA ASP A 29 -5.67 -17.22 -5.53
C ASP A 29 -6.92 -17.59 -4.71
N GLY A 30 -6.76 -17.77 -3.39
CA GLY A 30 -7.88 -18.12 -2.51
C GLY A 30 -9.00 -17.07 -2.51
N MET A 31 -8.64 -15.77 -2.52
CA MET A 31 -9.63 -14.69 -2.61
C MET A 31 -10.30 -14.67 -3.98
N GLU A 32 -9.55 -14.90 -5.05
CA GLU A 32 -10.11 -14.99 -6.41
C GLU A 32 -11.12 -16.14 -6.51
N HIS A 33 -10.77 -17.32 -5.99
CA HIS A 33 -11.61 -18.50 -6.01
C HIS A 33 -12.90 -18.31 -5.21
N VAL A 34 -12.79 -17.80 -3.97
CA VAL A 34 -13.95 -17.47 -3.13
C VAL A 34 -14.86 -16.45 -3.81
N TRP A 35 -14.29 -15.39 -4.38
CA TRP A 35 -15.06 -14.38 -5.10
C TRP A 35 -15.79 -14.94 -6.32
N ARG A 36 -15.13 -15.85 -7.05
CA ARG A 36 -15.71 -16.50 -8.23
C ARG A 36 -16.85 -17.45 -7.85
N ALA A 37 -16.71 -18.21 -6.76
CA ALA A 37 -17.76 -19.06 -6.23
C ALA A 37 -18.97 -18.23 -5.78
N PHE A 38 -18.73 -17.16 -5.01
CA PHE A 38 -19.76 -16.23 -4.57
C PHE A 38 -20.56 -15.64 -5.74
N ARG A 39 -19.88 -15.14 -6.78
CA ARG A 39 -20.54 -14.59 -7.99
C ARG A 39 -21.41 -15.59 -8.75
N ARG A 40 -21.15 -16.89 -8.59
CA ARG A 40 -21.94 -17.97 -9.21
C ARG A 40 -22.99 -18.58 -8.29
N GLY A 41 -23.18 -18.03 -7.08
CA GLY A 41 -24.07 -18.61 -6.08
C GLY A 41 -23.61 -19.98 -5.56
N GLN A 42 -22.30 -20.26 -5.63
CA GLN A 42 -21.70 -21.51 -5.18
C GLN A 42 -21.03 -21.35 -3.82
N GLY A 43 -20.92 -22.45 -3.06
CA GLY A 43 -20.11 -22.49 -1.85
C GLY A 43 -18.62 -22.39 -2.16
N ALA A 44 -17.87 -21.69 -1.30
CA ALA A 44 -16.41 -21.66 -1.36
C ALA A 44 -15.81 -23.03 -1.02
N ALA A 45 -14.73 -23.41 -1.70
CA ALA A 45 -13.98 -24.61 -1.32
C ALA A 45 -13.25 -24.38 0.01
N ALA A 46 -13.30 -25.38 0.91
CA ALA A 46 -12.72 -25.25 2.24
C ALA A 46 -11.21 -24.92 2.23
N GLY A 47 -10.48 -25.38 1.20
CA GLY A 47 -9.05 -25.09 1.03
C GLY A 47 -8.74 -23.64 0.65
N ASP A 48 -9.68 -22.91 0.03
CA ASP A 48 -9.47 -21.52 -0.39
C ASP A 48 -9.76 -20.52 0.74
N ILE A 49 -10.58 -20.92 1.71
CA ILE A 49 -11.04 -20.05 2.81
C ILE A 49 -9.87 -19.46 3.62
N PRO A 50 -8.84 -20.22 4.05
CA PRO A 50 -7.73 -19.65 4.80
C PRO A 50 -6.97 -18.55 4.05
N LEU A 51 -6.69 -18.75 2.75
CA LEU A 51 -6.03 -17.75 1.91
C LEU A 51 -6.90 -16.51 1.69
N ALA A 52 -8.21 -16.70 1.48
CA ALA A 52 -9.14 -15.58 1.36
C ALA A 52 -9.23 -14.75 2.67
N TYR A 53 -9.28 -15.41 3.83
CA TYR A 53 -9.24 -14.72 5.13
C TYR A 53 -7.94 -13.96 5.33
N MET A 54 -6.80 -14.60 5.04
CA MET A 54 -5.49 -13.93 5.08
C MET A 54 -5.50 -12.69 4.18
N HIS A 55 -6.03 -12.81 2.96
CA HIS A 55 -6.11 -11.70 2.03
C HIS A 55 -6.89 -10.51 2.61
N VAL A 56 -8.05 -10.76 3.21
CA VAL A 56 -8.89 -9.71 3.80
C VAL A 56 -8.19 -9.06 4.99
N VAL A 57 -7.63 -9.85 5.92
CA VAL A 57 -6.98 -9.32 7.14
C VAL A 57 -5.76 -8.48 6.78
N LEU A 58 -4.89 -8.97 5.91
CA LEU A 58 -3.72 -8.23 5.47
C LEU A 58 -4.11 -6.99 4.63
N GLY A 59 -5.15 -7.08 3.81
CA GLY A 59 -5.70 -5.95 3.06
C GLY A 59 -6.18 -4.82 3.97
N LEU A 60 -6.90 -5.16 5.05
CA LEU A 60 -7.31 -4.18 6.07
C LEU A 60 -6.10 -3.58 6.81
N ALA A 61 -5.09 -4.39 7.13
CA ALA A 61 -3.86 -3.88 7.74
C ALA A 61 -3.15 -2.89 6.81
N VAL A 62 -3.05 -3.19 5.51
CA VAL A 62 -2.50 -2.28 4.49
C VAL A 62 -3.30 -0.97 4.45
N LEU A 63 -4.63 -1.03 4.46
CA LEU A 63 -5.47 0.17 4.45
C LEU A 63 -5.20 1.09 5.66
N VAL A 64 -5.14 0.52 6.86
CA VAL A 64 -4.85 1.27 8.09
C VAL A 64 -3.45 1.89 8.06
N LEU A 65 -2.43 1.10 7.70
CA LEU A 65 -1.05 1.55 7.64
C LEU A 65 -0.83 2.60 6.54
N ALA A 66 -1.48 2.45 5.38
CA ALA A 66 -1.43 3.43 4.30
C ALA A 66 -2.08 4.75 4.72
N THR A 67 -3.24 4.70 5.38
CA THR A 67 -3.89 5.89 5.94
C THR A 67 -2.98 6.60 6.93
N TRP A 68 -2.34 5.85 7.84
CA TRP A 68 -1.36 6.40 8.78
C TRP A 68 -0.16 7.01 8.06
N ARG A 69 0.38 6.34 7.04
CA ARG A 69 1.48 6.87 6.22
C ARG A 69 1.13 8.21 5.58
N LEU A 70 -0.07 8.33 5.00
CA LEU A 70 -0.56 9.58 4.41
C LEU A 70 -0.72 10.69 5.46
N TRP A 71 -1.24 10.35 6.64
CA TRP A 71 -1.33 11.29 7.76
C TRP A 71 0.06 11.79 8.22
N LEU A 72 1.06 10.92 8.33
CA LEU A 72 2.43 11.31 8.65
C LEU A 72 3.06 12.18 7.55
N ARG A 73 2.77 11.89 6.28
CA ARG A 73 3.22 12.71 5.15
C ARG A 73 2.65 14.13 5.23
N ALA A 74 1.36 14.26 5.56
CA ALA A 74 0.69 15.55 5.70
C ALA A 74 1.18 16.34 6.92
N THR A 75 1.42 15.68 8.05
CA THR A 75 1.77 16.35 9.32
C THR A 75 3.27 16.62 9.50
N ARG A 76 4.15 15.73 9.00
CA ARG A 76 5.61 15.85 9.15
C ARG A 76 6.31 16.36 7.89
N GLY A 77 5.59 16.42 6.77
CA GLY A 77 6.16 16.78 5.48
C GLY A 77 7.08 15.70 4.92
N VAL A 78 7.71 16.03 3.79
CA VAL A 78 8.67 15.20 3.08
C VAL A 78 9.97 15.95 2.84
N PRO A 79 11.10 15.26 2.68
CA PRO A 79 12.35 15.89 2.30
C PRO A 79 12.21 16.71 1.02
N PRO A 80 12.91 17.84 0.91
CA PRO A 80 12.93 18.61 -0.32
C PRO A 80 13.51 17.76 -1.45
N VAL A 81 12.85 17.85 -2.60
CA VAL A 81 13.39 17.37 -3.88
C VAL A 81 14.69 18.12 -4.11
N SER A 82 15.78 17.40 -4.40
CA SER A 82 17.09 18.01 -4.57
C SER A 82 17.01 19.07 -5.67
N GLY A 83 17.57 20.26 -5.47
CA GLY A 83 17.38 21.39 -6.39
C GLY A 83 17.98 21.22 -7.80
N MET A 84 18.50 20.04 -8.14
CA MET A 84 19.24 19.76 -9.38
C MET A 84 18.39 19.17 -10.51
N GLU A 85 17.06 19.10 -10.35
CA GLU A 85 16.18 18.40 -11.30
C GLU A 85 15.47 19.39 -12.22
N HIS A 86 15.43 19.09 -13.51
CA HIS A 86 14.75 19.89 -14.53
C HIS A 86 13.29 20.17 -14.12
N PRO A 87 12.72 21.37 -14.36
CA PRO A 87 11.38 21.75 -13.89
C PRO A 87 10.27 20.74 -14.26
N ALA A 88 10.42 20.06 -15.40
CA ALA A 88 9.53 18.98 -15.83
C ALA A 88 9.56 17.76 -14.88
N LEU A 89 10.74 17.35 -14.39
CA LEU A 89 10.89 16.25 -13.43
C LEU A 89 10.27 16.62 -12.08
N ARG A 90 10.42 17.87 -11.65
CA ARG A 90 9.78 18.37 -10.42
C ARG A 90 8.25 18.40 -10.53
N LEU A 91 7.70 18.68 -11.72
CA LEU A 91 6.26 18.62 -11.97
C LEU A 91 5.76 17.17 -12.00
N LEU A 92 6.47 16.28 -12.70
CA LEU A 92 6.19 14.85 -12.74
C LEU A 92 6.22 14.22 -11.35
N ALA A 93 7.22 14.57 -10.53
CA ALA A 93 7.31 14.11 -9.15
C ALA A 93 6.09 14.55 -8.33
N LYS A 94 5.63 15.81 -8.48
CA LYS A 94 4.42 16.28 -7.81
C LYS A 94 3.16 15.55 -8.30
N ALA A 95 3.03 15.32 -9.61
CA ALA A 95 1.90 14.60 -10.18
C ALA A 95 1.85 13.13 -9.73
N ALA A 96 3.00 12.44 -9.74
CA ALA A 96 3.11 11.06 -9.25
C ALA A 96 2.75 10.96 -7.76
N HIS A 97 3.16 11.94 -6.95
CA HIS A 97 2.77 12.04 -5.54
C HIS A 97 1.32 12.49 -5.30
N LEU A 98 0.57 12.84 -6.34
CA LEU A 98 -0.87 13.13 -6.25
C LEU A 98 -1.69 11.88 -6.60
N LEU A 99 -1.10 10.98 -7.39
CA LEU A 99 -1.66 9.68 -7.77
C LEU A 99 -1.39 8.58 -6.72
N ILE A 100 -0.51 8.82 -5.75
CA ILE A 100 -0.12 7.91 -4.66
C ILE A 100 -0.18 8.66 -3.33
#